data_AF-A0A5B2YTA5-F1
#
_entry.id   AF-A0A5B2YTA5-F1
#
_cell.length_a   1.000
_cell.length_b   1.000
_cell.length_c   1.000
_cell.angle_alpha   90.00
_cell.angle_beta   90.00
_cell.angle_gamma   90.00
#
_symmetry.space_group_name_H-M   'P 1'
#
loop_
_entity.id
_entity.type
_entity.pdbx_description
1 polymer ?
#
loop_
_entity_poly.entity_id
_entity_poly.type
_entity_poly.pdbx_seq_one_letter_code
_entity_poly.pdbx_strand_id
1 'polypeptide(L)'
;PIYYRALIYYFEQHNQSYLQRLKLAKRLLAINKLVPLYISDKVVLFPIKHQRAPLQTYINALTIIGLTSTTNGVIITFENNIQLRVDEPYSLIYKKWQESTLLYHLVQKTMQIY
;
A
#
# COMPACT_ATOMS: atom_id res chain seq x y z
N PRO A 1 12.34 11.80 10.57
CA PRO A 1 12.26 10.32 10.60
C PRO A 1 11.28 9.75 11.67
N ILE A 2 10.16 10.44 11.94
CA ILE A 2 9.20 10.09 13.02
C ILE A 2 7.94 9.36 12.48
N TYR A 3 7.70 9.41 11.17
CA TYR A 3 6.46 8.96 10.51
C TYR A 3 6.28 7.44 10.37
N TYR A 4 7.30 6.64 10.70
CA TYR A 4 7.22 5.17 10.61
C TYR A 4 6.67 4.49 11.86
N ARG A 5 6.56 5.18 13.00
CA ARG A 5 6.28 4.50 14.29
C ARG A 5 4.93 3.78 14.32
N ALA A 6 3.87 4.41 13.80
CA ALA A 6 2.54 3.78 13.74
C ALA A 6 2.52 2.57 12.80
N LEU A 7 3.22 2.67 11.67
CA LEU A 7 3.33 1.56 10.72
C LEU A 7 4.18 0.43 11.32
N ILE A 8 5.32 0.73 11.91
CA ILE A 8 6.17 -0.26 12.60
C ILE A 8 5.36 -0.95 13.70
N TYR A 9 4.68 -0.19 14.55
CA TYR A 9 3.80 -0.73 15.59
C TYR A 9 2.73 -1.65 14.99
N TYR A 10 2.05 -1.23 13.92
CA TYR A 10 1.05 -2.06 13.25
C TYR A 10 1.65 -3.39 12.75
N PHE A 11 2.85 -3.38 12.18
CA PHE A 11 3.54 -4.59 11.75
C PHE A 11 3.92 -5.49 12.94
N GLU A 12 4.40 -4.91 14.04
CA GLU A 12 4.72 -5.64 15.27
C GLU A 12 3.49 -6.33 15.86
N GLN A 13 2.32 -5.69 15.85
CA GLN A 13 1.05 -6.29 16.28
C GLN A 13 0.67 -7.54 15.45
N HIS A 14 1.16 -7.65 14.21
CA HIS A 14 0.95 -8.81 13.33
C HIS A 14 2.14 -9.79 13.32
N ASN A 15 3.08 -9.68 14.27
CA ASN A 15 4.31 -10.45 14.32
C ASN A 15 5.15 -10.35 13.03
N GLN A 16 5.15 -9.16 12.42
CA GLN A 16 5.88 -8.88 11.18
C GLN A 16 6.96 -7.83 11.41
N SER A 17 8.11 -7.99 10.75
CA SER A 17 9.13 -6.93 10.71
C SER A 17 8.90 -6.01 9.51
N TYR A 18 8.73 -4.72 9.78
CA TYR A 18 8.64 -3.68 8.75
C TYR A 18 9.81 -3.75 7.75
N LEU A 19 11.05 -3.85 8.24
CA LEU A 19 12.25 -3.86 7.39
C LEU A 19 12.32 -5.10 6.49
N GLN A 20 11.95 -6.27 7.02
CA GLN A 20 11.91 -7.51 6.23
C GLN A 20 10.85 -7.43 5.14
N ARG A 21 9.66 -6.92 5.46
CA ARG A 21 8.57 -6.76 4.50
C ARG A 21 8.90 -5.73 3.42
N LEU A 22 9.56 -4.62 3.78
CA LEU A 22 10.09 -3.66 2.83
C LEU A 22 11.11 -4.28 1.87
N LYS A 23 12.07 -5.06 2.39
CA LYS A 23 13.10 -5.74 1.59
C LYS A 23 12.49 -6.76 0.64
N LEU A 24 11.53 -7.56 1.11
CA LEU A 24 10.81 -8.54 0.31
C LEU A 24 10.04 -7.86 -0.84
N ALA A 25 9.26 -6.81 -0.53
CA ALA A 25 8.48 -6.11 -1.53
C ALA A 25 9.35 -5.48 -2.63
N LYS A 26 10.47 -4.84 -2.27
CA LYS A 26 11.44 -4.32 -3.24
C LYS A 26 12.00 -5.41 -4.15
N ARG A 27 12.34 -6.57 -3.59
CA ARG A 27 12.86 -7.72 -4.35
C ARG A 27 11.82 -8.27 -5.33
N LEU A 28 10.60 -8.48 -4.87
CA LEU A 28 9.53 -9.07 -5.68
C LEU A 28 9.08 -8.12 -6.81
N LEU A 29 9.01 -6.83 -6.55
CA LEU A 29 8.61 -5.83 -7.55
C LEU A 29 9.79 -5.35 -8.42
N ALA A 30 11.03 -5.73 -8.09
CA ALA A 30 12.25 -5.26 -8.74
C ALA A 30 12.36 -3.71 -8.82
N ILE A 31 12.06 -3.02 -7.71
CA ILE A 31 12.04 -1.54 -7.64
C ILE A 31 12.80 -0.98 -6.43
N ASN A 32 13.35 0.23 -6.60
CA ASN A 32 14.10 0.96 -5.55
C ASN A 32 13.32 2.12 -4.88
N LYS A 33 12.07 2.35 -5.28
CA LYS A 33 11.21 3.45 -4.78
C LYS A 33 10.43 3.07 -3.51
N LEU A 34 9.58 3.96 -2.99
CA LEU A 34 8.58 3.62 -1.97
C LEU A 34 7.66 2.53 -2.52
N VAL A 35 7.62 1.40 -1.81
CA VAL A 35 6.93 0.19 -2.25
C VAL A 35 5.70 -0.09 -1.40
N PRO A 36 4.69 -0.77 -1.96
CA PRO A 36 3.65 -1.39 -1.16
C PRO A 36 4.24 -2.44 -0.22
N LEU A 37 3.55 -2.72 0.87
CA LEU A 37 4.01 -3.60 1.94
C LEU A 37 2.93 -4.64 2.23
N TYR A 38 3.27 -5.90 2.02
CA TYR A 38 2.42 -7.03 2.38
C TYR A 38 2.51 -7.30 3.88
N ILE A 39 1.35 -7.51 4.52
CA ILE A 39 1.26 -7.85 5.95
C ILE A 39 0.63 -9.23 6.11
N SER A 40 -0.53 -9.44 5.48
CA SER A 40 -1.30 -10.67 5.54
C SER A 40 -2.12 -10.87 4.27
N ASP A 41 -2.86 -11.98 4.23
CA ASP A 41 -3.84 -12.32 3.21
C ASP A 41 -4.95 -11.27 3.03
N LYS A 42 -5.16 -10.42 4.06
CA LYS A 42 -6.19 -9.38 4.12
C LYS A 42 -5.64 -7.95 4.07
N VAL A 43 -4.31 -7.77 4.17
CA VAL A 43 -3.72 -6.42 4.30
C VAL A 43 -2.47 -6.25 3.45
N VAL A 44 -2.54 -5.31 2.50
CA VAL A 44 -1.42 -4.83 1.70
C VAL A 44 -1.45 -3.30 1.67
N LEU A 45 -0.49 -2.67 2.31
CA LEU A 45 -0.48 -1.23 2.50
C LEU A 45 0.37 -0.52 1.45
N PHE A 46 -0.13 0.55 0.85
CA PHE A 46 0.70 1.45 0.02
C PHE A 46 0.58 2.91 0.43
N PRO A 47 1.67 3.68 0.30
CA PRO A 47 1.67 5.10 0.62
C PRO A 47 0.97 5.90 -0.48
N ILE A 48 -0.01 6.74 -0.15
CA ILE A 48 -0.66 7.63 -1.13
C ILE A 48 0.12 8.91 -1.41
N LYS A 49 0.79 9.47 -0.39
CA LYS A 49 1.59 10.69 -0.49
C LYS A 49 3.04 10.41 -0.87
N HIS A 50 3.71 11.45 -1.39
CA HIS A 50 5.16 11.46 -1.61
C HIS A 50 5.94 11.23 -0.30
N GLN A 51 7.15 10.65 -0.40
CA GLN A 51 7.97 10.28 0.77
C GLN A 51 8.30 11.44 1.71
N ARG A 52 8.34 12.66 1.18
CA ARG A 52 8.69 13.88 1.92
C ARG A 52 7.47 14.60 2.48
N ALA A 53 6.27 14.05 2.31
CA ALA A 53 5.06 14.64 2.87
C ALA A 53 5.13 14.61 4.41
N PRO A 54 4.67 15.69 5.08
CA PRO A 54 4.69 15.78 6.54
C PRO A 54 3.75 14.77 7.21
N LEU A 55 2.71 14.31 6.51
CA LEU A 55 1.85 13.23 6.97
C LEU A 55 1.82 12.12 5.93
N GLN A 56 2.33 10.95 6.30
CA GLN A 56 2.26 9.78 5.44
C GLN A 56 0.96 9.02 5.73
N THR A 57 0.12 8.88 4.72
CA THR A 57 -1.07 8.03 4.77
C THR A 57 -0.83 6.75 3.98
N TYR A 58 -1.23 5.62 4.56
CA TYR A 58 -1.19 4.30 3.94
C TYR A 58 -2.60 3.77 3.77
N ILE A 59 -2.86 3.16 2.62
CA ILE A 59 -4.16 2.58 2.28
C ILE A 59 -4.00 1.08 2.08
N ASN A 60 -4.94 0.30 2.60
CA ASN A 60 -5.05 -1.12 2.28
C ASN A 60 -5.57 -1.28 0.84
N ALA A 61 -4.74 -1.82 -0.04
CA ALA A 61 -5.09 -2.04 -1.45
C ALA A 61 -6.22 -3.05 -1.62
N LEU A 62 -6.34 -4.02 -0.71
CA LEU A 62 -7.28 -5.13 -0.86
C LEU A 62 -8.73 -4.74 -0.55
N THR A 63 -8.94 -3.60 0.13
CA THR A 63 -10.29 -3.09 0.44
C THR A 63 -10.81 -2.10 -0.59
N ILE A 64 -9.99 -1.72 -1.58
CA ILE A 64 -10.40 -0.77 -2.64
C ILE A 64 -11.22 -1.53 -3.68
N ILE A 65 -12.39 -1.00 -4.02
CA ILE A 65 -13.27 -1.53 -5.07
C ILE A 65 -13.36 -0.62 -6.30
N GLY A 66 -12.95 0.65 -6.18
CA GLY A 66 -13.00 1.59 -7.29
C GLY A 66 -12.21 2.86 -7.06
N LEU A 67 -11.75 3.45 -8.17
CA LEU A 67 -11.14 4.78 -8.21
C LEU A 67 -11.93 5.67 -9.16
N THR A 68 -12.26 6.88 -8.75
CA THR A 68 -12.94 7.87 -9.59
C THR A 68 -12.08 9.12 -9.69
N SER A 69 -11.77 9.53 -10.92
CA SER A 69 -11.07 10.78 -11.17
C SER A 69 -11.99 11.98 -10.90
N THR A 70 -11.45 13.03 -10.30
CA THR A 70 -12.13 14.30 -10.08
C THR A 70 -11.24 15.46 -10.52
N THR A 71 -11.80 16.67 -10.61
CA THR A 71 -11.05 17.87 -11.03
C THR A 71 -9.80 18.13 -10.17
N ASN A 72 -9.89 17.85 -8.86
CA ASN A 72 -8.81 18.12 -7.90
C ASN A 72 -8.42 16.83 -7.13
N GLY A 73 -8.16 15.74 -7.87
CA GLY A 73 -7.65 14.50 -7.30
C GLY A 73 -8.53 13.27 -7.55
N VAL A 74 -8.52 12.33 -6.62
CA VAL A 74 -9.12 11.00 -6.76
C VAL A 74 -10.05 10.70 -5.60
N ILE A 75 -11.19 10.08 -5.89
CA ILE A 75 -12.02 9.42 -4.88
C ILE A 75 -11.70 7.93 -4.90
N ILE A 76 -11.27 7.41 -3.75
CA ILE A 76 -11.04 5.99 -3.53
C ILE A 76 -12.29 5.44 -2.85
N THR A 77 -12.92 4.44 -3.45
CA THR A 77 -14.10 3.77 -2.90
C THR A 77 -13.69 2.42 -2.33
N PHE A 78 -14.09 2.16 -1.09
CA PHE A 78 -13.80 0.92 -0.37
C PHE A 78 -15.01 -0.02 -0.36
N GLU A 79 -14.76 -1.30 -0.08
CA GLU A 79 -15.77 -2.37 -0.02
C GLU A 79 -16.97 -2.08 0.90
N ASN A 80 -16.74 -1.27 1.94
CA ASN A 80 -17.78 -0.84 2.89
C ASN A 80 -18.51 0.44 2.45
N ASN A 81 -18.40 0.82 1.17
CA ASN A 81 -18.94 2.04 0.58
C ASN A 81 -18.40 3.36 1.17
N ILE A 82 -17.37 3.30 2.04
CA ILE A 82 -16.67 4.50 2.48
C ILE A 82 -15.85 5.04 1.31
N GLN A 83 -15.80 6.37 1.20
CA GLN A 83 -15.03 7.07 0.20
C GLN A 83 -13.96 7.94 0.85
N LEU A 84 -12.76 7.94 0.28
CA LEU A 84 -11.67 8.82 0.66
C LEU A 84 -11.27 9.69 -0.52
N ARG A 85 -11.37 11.02 -0.34
CA ARG A 85 -10.86 11.97 -1.31
C ARG A 85 -9.36 12.20 -1.07
N VAL A 86 -8.58 12.01 -2.13
CA VAL A 86 -7.13 12.19 -2.12
C VAL A 86 -6.74 13.25 -3.14
N ASP A 87 -6.07 14.29 -2.68
CA ASP A 87 -5.48 15.33 -3.53
C ASP A 87 -4.12 14.83 -4.07
N GLU A 88 -4.19 13.86 -4.98
CA GLU A 88 -3.07 13.30 -5.73
C GLU A 88 -3.55 12.89 -7.13
N PRO A 89 -2.66 12.79 -8.14
CA PRO A 89 -3.05 12.39 -9.50
C PRO A 89 -3.62 10.97 -9.57
N TYR A 90 -4.67 10.78 -10.38
CA TYR A 90 -5.27 9.45 -10.63
C TYR A 90 -4.25 8.40 -11.06
N SER A 91 -3.38 8.75 -12.00
CA SER A 91 -2.34 7.85 -12.50
C SER A 91 -1.38 7.38 -11.39
N LEU A 92 -1.08 8.24 -10.41
CA LEU A 92 -0.22 7.91 -9.28
C LEU A 92 -0.90 6.88 -8.36
N ILE A 93 -2.16 7.14 -7.97
CA ILE A 93 -2.92 6.26 -7.08
C ILE A 93 -3.20 4.92 -7.76
N TYR A 94 -3.65 4.94 -9.01
CA TYR A 94 -3.93 3.74 -9.79
C TYR A 94 -2.68 2.86 -9.92
N LYS A 95 -1.52 3.44 -10.26
CA LYS A 95 -0.27 2.70 -10.35
C LYS A 95 0.12 2.04 -9.02
N LYS A 96 0.00 2.77 -7.91
CA LYS A 96 0.29 2.23 -6.58
C LYS A 96 -0.66 1.10 -6.20
N TRP A 97 -1.95 1.24 -6.53
CA TRP A 97 -2.92 0.19 -6.30
C TRP A 97 -2.57 -1.08 -7.09
N GLN A 98 -2.29 -0.96 -8.39
CA GLN A 98 -1.85 -2.07 -9.25
C GLN A 98 -0.56 -2.74 -8.74
N GLU A 99 0.45 -1.96 -8.35
CA GLU A 99 1.70 -2.50 -7.78
C GLU A 99 1.44 -3.26 -6.47
N SER A 100 0.47 -2.83 -5.68
CA SER A 100 0.09 -3.48 -4.42
C SER A 100 -0.63 -4.81 -4.68
N THR A 101 -1.57 -4.81 -5.61
CA THR A 101 -2.29 -6.02 -6.02
C THR A 101 -1.32 -7.03 -6.66
N LEU A 102 -0.37 -6.57 -7.47
CA LEU A 102 0.68 -7.42 -8.01
C LEU A 102 1.56 -8.02 -6.90
N LEU A 103 2.01 -7.20 -5.93
CA LEU A 103 2.79 -7.67 -4.80
C LEU A 103 2.04 -8.77 -4.03
N TYR A 104 0.74 -8.58 -3.78
CA TYR A 104 -0.11 -9.58 -3.14
C TYR A 104 -0.02 -10.92 -3.85
N HIS A 105 -0.28 -10.94 -5.16
CA HIS A 105 -0.24 -12.17 -5.95
C HIS A 105 1.15 -12.83 -5.97
N LEU A 106 2.22 -12.03 -6.10
CA LEU A 106 3.60 -12.55 -6.06
C LEU A 106 3.94 -13.18 -4.71
N VAL A 107 3.50 -12.57 -3.60
CA VAL A 107 3.70 -13.11 -2.26
C VAL A 107 2.90 -14.39 -2.06
N GLN A 108 1.62 -14.42 -2.45
CA GLN A 108 0.79 -15.62 -2.37
C GLN A 108 1.41 -16.78 -3.15
N LYS A 109 1.84 -16.52 -4.40
CA LYS A 109 2.52 -17.52 -5.23
C LYS A 109 3.81 -18.03 -4.57
N THR A 110 4.59 -17.13 -3.96
CA THR A 110 5.85 -17.51 -3.28
C THR A 110 5.58 -18.36 -2.04
N MET A 111 4.54 -18.05 -1.27
CA MET A 111 4.19 -18.81 -0.05
C MET A 111 3.52 -20.15 -0.36
N GLN A 112 2.86 -20.30 -1.51
CA GLN A 112 2.32 -21.59 -1.97
C GLN A 112 3.38 -22.59 -2.46
N ILE A 113 4.60 -22.12 -2.73
CA ILE A 113 5.71 -22.97 -3.17
C ILE A 113 6.45 -23.62 -1.97
N TYR A 114 6.09 -23.23 -0.74
CA TYR A 114 6.58 -23.82 0.51
C TYR A 114 5.45 -24.56 1.23
#